data_AF-A0A163CIF9-F1
#
_entry.id   AF-A0A163CIF9-F1
#
_cell.length_a   1.000
_cell.length_b   1.000
_cell.length_c   1.000
_cell.angle_alpha   90.00
_cell.angle_beta   90.00
_cell.angle_gamma   90.00
#
_symmetry.space_group_name_H-M   'P 1'
#
loop_
_entity.id
_entity.type
_entity.pdbx_description
1 polymer ?
#
loop_
_entity_poly.entity_id
_entity_poly.type
_entity_poly.pdbx_seq_one_letter_code
_entity_poly.pdbx_strand_id
1 'polypeptide(L)' 'MMNFLKSLFETPHFPEGARVNQLATNFIAGWTSPDQIDGRVLTQTREGVLVEWPRGGLRWVSPEALCLQA' A
#
# COMPACT_ATOMS: atom_id res chain seq x y z
N MET A 1 -5.55 -29.77 -22.51
CA MET A 1 -4.33 -28.99 -22.22
C MET A 1 -4.78 -27.72 -21.50
N MET A 2 -4.73 -27.70 -20.18
CA MET A 2 -5.27 -26.62 -19.34
C MET A 2 -4.18 -25.54 -19.18
N ASN A 3 -4.19 -24.58 -20.08
CA ASN A 3 -3.20 -23.52 -20.10
C ASN A 3 -3.65 -22.36 -19.19
N PHE A 4 -2.88 -22.16 -18.11
CA PHE A 4 -2.65 -20.89 -17.41
C PHE A 4 -3.76 -20.34 -16.49
N LEU A 5 -3.88 -20.94 -15.29
CA LEU A 5 -4.28 -20.21 -14.07
C LEU A 5 -3.14 -19.26 -13.63
N LYS A 6 -2.70 -18.35 -14.50
CA LYS A 6 -1.66 -17.34 -14.23
C LYS A 6 -2.20 -15.94 -14.55
N SER A 7 -3.26 -15.58 -13.86
CA SER A 7 -3.64 -14.20 -13.60
C SER A 7 -4.54 -14.29 -12.39
N LEU A 8 -4.44 -13.33 -11.46
CA LEU A 8 -5.58 -12.85 -10.67
C LEU A 8 -5.17 -11.84 -9.59
N PHE A 9 -3.88 -11.74 -9.25
CA PHE A 9 -3.37 -10.66 -8.39
C PHE A 9 -2.47 -9.74 -9.22
N GLU A 10 -3.10 -8.85 -9.98
CA GLU A 10 -2.42 -7.70 -10.54
C GLU A 10 -1.86 -6.87 -9.38
N THR A 11 -0.60 -6.41 -9.49
CA THR A 11 0.00 -5.59 -8.43
C THR A 11 -0.89 -4.35 -8.25
N PRO A 12 -1.40 -4.08 -7.03
CA PRO A 12 -2.29 -2.96 -6.80
C PRO A 12 -1.64 -1.67 -7.30
N HIS A 13 -2.34 -0.96 -8.18
CA HIS A 13 -1.87 0.32 -8.70
C HIS A 13 -2.49 1.47 -7.92
N PHE A 14 -1.66 2.40 -7.46
CA PHE A 14 -2.09 3.59 -6.75
C PHE A 14 -1.66 4.83 -7.53
N PRO A 15 -2.60 5.70 -7.95
CA PRO A 15 -2.24 6.91 -8.67
C PRO A 15 -1.50 7.89 -7.77
N GLU A 16 -0.63 8.71 -8.36
CA GLU A 16 0.05 9.77 -7.62
C GLU A 16 -0.97 10.74 -6.99
N GLY A 17 -0.72 11.10 -5.74
CA GLY A 17 -1.62 11.91 -4.93
C GLY A 17 -2.77 11.14 -4.26
N ALA A 18 -2.96 9.85 -4.56
CA ALA A 18 -3.94 9.03 -3.87
C ALA A 18 -3.69 8.97 -2.36
N ARG A 19 -4.78 8.88 -1.60
CA ARG A 19 -4.72 8.63 -0.15
C ARG A 19 -4.74 7.12 0.10
N VAL A 20 -3.81 6.65 0.93
CA VAL A 20 -3.66 5.25 1.27
C VAL A 20 -3.45 5.07 2.77
N ASN A 21 -3.86 3.92 3.28
CA ASN A 21 -3.56 3.47 4.63
C ASN A 21 -2.66 2.24 4.56
N GLN A 22 -1.73 2.10 5.50
CA GLN A 22 -0.95 0.88 5.62
C GLN A 22 -1.78 -0.17 6.38
N LEU A 23 -1.92 -1.35 5.79
CA LEU A 23 -2.47 -2.51 6.47
C LEU A 23 -1.50 -2.91 7.58
N ALA A 24 -2.00 -3.04 8.80
CA ALA A 24 -1.18 -3.49 9.92
C ALA A 24 -0.67 -4.91 9.64
N THR A 25 0.64 -5.06 9.42
CA THR A 25 1.28 -6.37 9.19
C THR A 25 1.34 -7.22 10.47
N ASN A 26 1.05 -6.62 11.62
CA ASN A 26 1.03 -7.31 12.90
C ASN A 26 -0.38 -7.84 13.14
N PHE A 27 -0.52 -9.17 13.17
CA PHE A 27 -1.75 -9.93 13.47
C PHE A 27 -2.40 -9.65 14.85
N ILE A 28 -2.05 -8.56 15.53
CA ILE A 28 -2.83 -8.05 16.65
C ILE A 28 -3.93 -7.18 16.06
N ALA A 29 -5.08 -7.81 15.79
CA ALA A 29 -6.29 -7.14 15.39
C ALA A 29 -6.56 -5.93 16.32
N GLY A 30 -6.39 -4.71 15.79
CA GLY A 30 -6.67 -3.47 16.52
C GLY A 30 -5.51 -2.46 16.63
N TRP A 31 -4.28 -2.78 16.23
CA TRP A 31 -3.16 -1.84 16.30
C TRP A 31 -2.61 -1.47 14.91
N THR A 32 -3.22 -0.48 14.27
CA THR A 32 -2.56 0.31 13.22
C THR A 32 -1.86 1.47 13.92
N SER A 33 -0.54 1.64 13.70
CA SER A 33 0.14 2.81 14.26
C SER A 33 -0.53 4.08 13.69
N PRO A 34 -0.86 5.10 14.51
CA PRO A 34 -1.39 6.37 14.03
C PRO A 34 -0.50 7.02 12.96
N ASP A 35 0.77 6.65 12.92
CA ASP A 35 1.75 7.16 11.96
C ASP A 35 1.63 6.55 10.55
N GLN A 36 0.73 5.59 10.35
CA GLN A 36 0.55 4.83 9.11
C GLN A 36 -0.87 4.97 8.53
N ILE A 37 -1.55 6.06 8.89
CA ILE A 37 -2.89 6.43 8.43
C ILE A 37 -2.78 7.72 7.58
N ASP A 38 -3.62 7.84 6.56
CA ASP A 38 -3.75 9.01 5.68
C ASP A 38 -2.46 9.36 4.89
N GLY A 39 -1.76 8.34 4.42
CA GLY A 39 -0.57 8.49 3.60
C GLY A 39 -0.92 9.00 2.20
N ARG A 40 -0.04 9.81 1.62
CA ARG A 40 -0.17 10.30 0.25
C ARG A 40 0.83 9.60 -0.65
N VAL A 41 0.35 8.99 -1.73
CA VAL A 41 1.22 8.36 -2.74
C VAL A 41 1.96 9.44 -3.50
N LEU A 42 3.29 9.35 -3.54
CA LEU A 42 4.12 10.23 -4.35
C LEU A 42 4.47 9.59 -5.68
N THR A 43 4.81 8.30 -5.67
CA THR A 43 5.07 7.55 -6.90
C THR A 43 4.98 6.04 -6.63
N GLN A 44 4.77 5.25 -7.68
CA GLN A 44 4.81 3.79 -7.63
C GLN A 44 5.79 3.27 -8.68
N THR A 45 6.71 2.42 -8.24
CA THR A 45 7.68 1.74 -9.08
C THR A 45 7.49 0.22 -8.96
N ARG A 46 8.34 -0.54 -9.66
CA ARG A 46 8.40 -2.00 -9.50
C ARG A 46 8.91 -2.43 -8.13
N GLU A 47 9.57 -1.52 -7.39
CA GLU A 47 10.13 -1.80 -6.07
C GLU A 47 9.12 -1.56 -4.94
N GLY A 48 8.11 -0.72 -5.18
CA GLY A 48 7.03 -0.47 -4.24
C GLY A 48 6.32 0.87 -4.47
N VAL A 49 5.64 1.35 -3.44
CA VAL A 49 4.97 2.65 -3.44
C VAL A 49 5.69 3.58 -2.46
N LEU A 50 6.10 4.75 -2.93
CA LEU A 50 6.62 5.80 -2.06
C LEU A 50 5.43 6.58 -1.50
N VAL A 51 5.30 6.57 -0.18
CA VAL A 51 4.19 7.23 0.52
C VAL A 51 4.75 8.24 1.52
N GLU A 52 4.17 9.42 1.54
CA GLU A 52 4.37 10.43 2.56
C GLU A 52 3.29 10.30 3.64
N TRP A 53 3.68 10.02 4.87
CA TRP A 53 2.79 9.94 6.02
C TRP A 53 2.87 11.22 6.85
N PRO A 54 1.75 11.81 7.30
CA PRO A 54 1.75 13.06 8.07
C PRO A 54 2.60 13.00 9.36
N ARG A 55 2.72 11.81 9.98
CA ARG A 55 3.49 11.60 11.21
C ARG A 55 4.66 10.63 11.05
N GLY A 56 4.66 9.83 9.99
CA GLY A 56 5.69 8.82 9.71
C GLY A 56 6.75 9.24 8.70
N GLY A 57 6.61 10.42 8.08
CA GLY A 57 7.52 10.90 7.04
C GLY A 57 7.42 10.07 5.74
N LEU A 58 8.48 10.12 4.93
CA LEU A 58 8.56 9.40 3.66
C LEU A 58 8.99 7.94 3.86
N ARG A 59 8.28 7.01 3.25
CA ARG A 59 8.61 5.58 3.31
C ARG A 59 8.21 4.82 2.05
N TRP A 60 9.06 3.89 1.65
CA TRP A 60 8.72 2.85 0.67
C TRP A 60 7.90 1.74 1.33
N VAL A 61 6.76 1.40 0.75
CA VAL A 61 5.84 0.38 1.25
C VAL A 61 5.49 -0.58 0.12
N SER A 62 5.34 -1.87 0.45
CA SER A 62 4.83 -2.86 -0.51
C SER A 62 3.40 -2.48 -0.93
N PRO A 63 3.05 -2.51 -2.23
CA PRO A 63 1.70 -2.23 -2.71
C PRO A 63 0.65 -3.13 -2.03
N GLU A 64 1.02 -4.35 -1.66
CA GLU A 64 0.17 -5.33 -0.98
C GLU A 64 -0.12 -4.97 0.49
N ALA A 65 0.71 -4.13 1.09
CA ALA A 65 0.54 -3.63 2.45
C ALA A 65 -0.23 -2.31 2.48
N LEU A 66 -0.78 -1.86 1.35
CA LEU A 66 -1.52 -0.60 1.23
C LEU A 66 -2.97 -0.87 0.85
N CYS A 67 -3.86 -0.01 1.35
CA CYS A 67 -5.26 0.04 0.95
C CYS A 67 -5.63 1.47 0.55
N LEU A 68 -6.35 1.62 -0.56
CA LEU A 68 -6.83 2.91 -1.03
C LEU A 68 -7.90 3.45 -0.07
N GLN A 69 -7.81 4.73 0.25
CA GLN A 69 -8.85 5.45 0.98
C GLN A 69 -9.79 6.13 -0.03
N ALA A 70 -11.07 5.78 0.03
CA ALA A 70 -12.13 6.37 -0.80
C ALA A 70 -12.55 7.76 -0.28
#